data_AF-A0A256W6Q4-F1
#
_entry.id   AF-A0A256W6Q4-F1
#
_cell.length_a   1.000
_cell.length_b   1.000
_cell.length_c   1.000
_cell.angle_alpha   90.00
_cell.angle_beta   90.00
_cell.angle_gamma   90.00
#
_symmetry.space_group_name_H-M   'P 1'
#
loop_
_entity.id
_entity.type
_entity.pdbx_description
1 polymer ?
#
loop_
_entity_poly.entity_id
_entity_poly.type
_entity_poly.pdbx_seq_one_letter_code
_entity_poly.pdbx_strand_id
1 'polypeptide(L)'
;MQLELPDDRIIFTSIDGPWNGIRFDFSDGVPPTPSNLHYCDISNSKKYGTNCGSPDPESSGGAIYIRSFSDLEIRECDIFENVAMGHGGAIAVFDNSNPLIEKNAIHINYAGHKGGGLSIINASSPSIKGNRLYENESDKGGGAIFVGTVGGSSCSPNIIGNVISKNSTNGVNNTHGEGGAIFICNSKSKLIDNTIDNNNPNPIPGFISSTDYHLSSASPCINVGFNSVPMTTIDLDGFQRIMNGTTDYGCYEFGSTPPARRSDPNSLVANDDITIYPNPATDFLIINTASEQNVDISIYSMSGQRVYLSESCLISGEKIISISDIKQGVYIIKLQTQNTSINKRIIIQ
;
A
#
# COMPACT_ATOMS: atom_id res chain seq x y z
N MET A 1 9.11 15.74 31.24
CA MET A 1 10.12 16.76 30.94
C MET A 1 9.55 17.55 29.78
N GLN A 2 8.92 18.68 30.09
CA GLN A 2 8.35 19.58 29.08
C GLN A 2 9.56 20.29 28.48
N LEU A 3 9.92 19.95 27.23
CA LEU A 3 10.95 20.69 26.51
C LEU A 3 10.40 22.11 26.32
N GLU A 4 10.98 23.07 27.02
CA GLU A 4 10.83 24.48 26.66
C GLU A 4 11.34 24.63 25.21
N LEU A 5 10.47 25.11 24.33
CA LEU A 5 10.87 25.50 22.98
C LEU A 5 11.93 26.60 23.11
N PRO A 6 12.98 26.61 22.28
CA PRO A 6 13.98 27.67 22.34
C PRO A 6 13.30 29.03 22.11
N ASP A 7 13.57 30.00 22.99
CA ASP A 7 12.96 31.35 23.05
C ASP A 7 13.19 32.23 21.79
N ASP A 8 13.89 31.74 20.76
CA ASP A 8 14.36 32.50 19.60
C ASP A 8 13.60 32.17 18.29
N ARG A 9 12.31 31.84 18.35
CA ARG A 9 11.51 31.54 17.13
C ARG A 9 10.90 32.79 16.49
N ILE A 10 10.83 32.81 15.17
CA ILE A 10 10.11 33.85 14.41
C ILE A 10 8.65 33.42 14.27
N ILE A 11 7.72 34.23 14.78
CA ILE A 11 6.29 33.89 14.76
C ILE A 11 5.59 34.59 13.60
N PHE A 12 4.98 33.80 12.72
CA PHE A 12 4.03 34.22 11.69
C PHE A 12 2.64 33.70 12.07
N THR A 13 1.83 34.58 12.65
CA THR A 13 0.47 34.23 13.07
C THR A 13 -0.43 35.45 13.03
N SER A 14 -1.73 35.25 13.19
CA SER A 14 -2.70 36.32 13.36
C SER A 14 -3.42 36.21 14.70
N ILE A 15 -3.60 37.36 15.35
CA ILE A 15 -4.36 37.46 16.61
C ILE A 15 -5.86 37.60 16.29
N ASP A 16 -6.20 38.38 15.26
CA ASP A 16 -7.57 38.69 14.85
C ASP A 16 -7.75 38.51 13.33
N GLY A 17 -8.46 37.46 12.93
CA GLY A 17 -8.78 37.16 11.52
C GLY A 17 -7.69 36.39 10.76
N PRO A 18 -8.00 35.79 9.61
CA PRO A 18 -7.03 34.99 8.86
C PRO A 18 -6.02 35.86 8.10
N TRP A 19 -4.79 35.35 7.97
CA TRP A 19 -3.78 35.90 7.05
C TRP A 19 -3.52 34.92 5.89
N ASN A 20 -2.98 35.43 4.78
CA ASN A 20 -2.85 34.68 3.51
C ASN A 20 -1.55 33.88 3.36
N GLY A 21 -0.88 33.54 4.47
CA GLY A 21 0.37 32.79 4.43
C GLY A 21 1.53 33.54 3.77
N ILE A 22 2.64 32.82 3.57
CA ILE A 22 3.86 33.28 2.92
C ILE A 22 3.89 32.76 1.48
N ARG A 23 4.25 33.62 0.53
CA ARG A 23 4.27 33.27 -0.90
C ARG A 23 5.68 33.42 -1.47
N PHE A 24 6.20 32.32 -2.02
CA PHE A 24 7.36 32.27 -2.89
C PHE A 24 6.85 31.93 -4.29
N ASP A 25 6.57 32.95 -5.08
CA ASP A 25 6.05 32.77 -6.43
C ASP A 25 6.89 33.57 -7.41
N PHE A 26 7.37 32.87 -8.43
CA PHE A 26 8.31 33.43 -9.35
C PHE A 26 7.88 33.21 -10.80
N SER A 27 7.22 34.21 -11.37
CA SER A 27 6.76 34.22 -12.77
C SER A 27 7.51 35.22 -13.67
N ASP A 28 8.45 35.99 -13.12
CA ASP A 28 8.77 37.32 -13.66
C ASP A 28 10.15 37.41 -14.35
N GLY A 29 10.87 36.28 -14.48
CA GLY A 29 12.06 36.16 -15.34
C GLY A 29 13.41 36.63 -14.77
N VAL A 30 13.46 37.24 -13.58
CA VAL A 30 14.71 37.49 -12.82
C VAL A 30 15.02 36.37 -11.81
N PRO A 31 16.05 35.52 -11.98
CA PRO A 31 16.29 34.36 -11.11
C PRO A 31 16.18 34.70 -9.62
N PRO A 32 15.35 33.98 -8.84
CA PRO A 32 15.16 34.29 -7.44
C PRO A 32 16.47 34.09 -6.67
N THR A 33 16.67 34.89 -5.61
CA THR A 33 17.75 34.63 -4.65
C THR A 33 17.33 33.55 -3.66
N PRO A 34 18.27 32.71 -3.20
CA PRO A 34 17.99 31.71 -2.17
C PRO A 34 17.33 32.32 -0.94
N SER A 35 16.36 31.60 -0.36
CA SER A 35 15.60 32.02 0.82
C SER A 35 15.57 30.92 1.86
N ASN A 36 15.53 31.30 3.14
CA ASN A 36 15.54 30.37 4.26
C ASN A 36 14.45 30.73 5.26
N LEU A 37 13.65 29.74 5.65
CA LEU A 37 12.73 29.80 6.79
C LEU A 37 13.23 28.79 7.82
N HIS A 38 13.96 29.28 8.83
CA HIS A 38 14.50 28.47 9.91
C HIS A 38 13.96 28.93 11.25
N TYR A 39 13.60 27.98 12.13
CA TYR A 39 13.08 28.26 13.48
C TYR A 39 11.84 29.18 13.48
N CYS A 40 10.92 28.96 12.54
CA CYS A 40 9.68 29.72 12.46
C CYS A 40 8.49 28.95 13.05
N ASP A 41 7.58 29.66 13.71
CA ASP A 41 6.22 29.20 14.01
C ASP A 41 5.26 29.83 13.01
N ILE A 42 4.56 29.01 12.22
CA ILE A 42 3.68 29.49 11.15
C ILE A 42 2.29 28.89 11.36
N SER A 43 1.36 29.73 11.79
CA SER A 43 0.03 29.26 12.19
C SER A 43 -1.10 30.22 11.88
N ASN A 44 -2.33 29.70 11.96
CA ASN A 44 -3.58 30.48 11.83
C ASN A 44 -3.77 31.19 10.49
N SER A 45 -3.07 30.77 9.43
CA SER A 45 -3.36 31.27 8.09
C SER A 45 -4.58 30.53 7.51
N LYS A 46 -5.43 31.26 6.76
CA LYS A 46 -6.62 30.64 6.14
C LYS A 46 -6.85 31.19 4.75
N LYS A 47 -6.85 30.29 3.76
CA LYS A 47 -7.07 30.56 2.35
C LYS A 47 -8.37 29.95 1.88
N TYR A 48 -9.32 30.80 1.51
CA TYR A 48 -10.68 30.42 1.11
C TYR A 48 -10.95 30.60 -0.39
N GLY A 49 -9.92 30.75 -1.22
CA GLY A 49 -10.06 30.79 -2.67
C GLY A 49 -10.82 29.57 -3.21
N THR A 50 -11.68 29.79 -4.19
CA THR A 50 -12.61 28.77 -4.71
C THR A 50 -12.03 27.95 -5.85
N ASN A 51 -10.88 28.34 -6.40
CA ASN A 51 -10.24 27.64 -7.50
C ASN A 51 -9.31 26.54 -6.98
N CYS A 52 -9.92 25.45 -6.48
CA CYS A 52 -9.22 24.36 -5.80
C CYS A 52 -8.58 23.33 -6.76
N GLY A 53 -8.86 23.42 -8.06
CA GLY A 53 -8.38 22.47 -9.07
C GLY A 53 -7.08 22.89 -9.79
N SER A 54 -6.49 24.01 -9.40
CA SER A 54 -5.28 24.55 -10.04
C SER A 54 -4.29 25.10 -9.01
N PRO A 55 -3.03 25.38 -9.42
CA PRO A 55 -2.02 26.06 -8.59
C PRO A 55 -2.37 27.51 -8.23
N ASP A 56 -3.46 27.73 -7.49
CA ASP A 56 -3.95 29.07 -7.13
C ASP A 56 -3.42 29.51 -5.75
N PRO A 57 -2.66 30.62 -5.67
CA PRO A 57 -2.12 31.13 -4.41
C PRO A 57 -3.18 31.56 -3.39
N GLU A 58 -4.41 31.86 -3.84
CA GLU A 58 -5.50 32.27 -2.95
C GLU A 58 -6.28 31.09 -2.34
N SER A 59 -6.09 29.89 -2.89
CA SER A 59 -6.74 28.67 -2.41
C SER A 59 -5.75 27.66 -1.82
N SER A 60 -4.46 27.74 -2.14
CA SER A 60 -3.47 26.69 -1.85
C SER A 60 -2.29 27.17 -1.01
N GLY A 61 -1.63 26.24 -0.32
CA GLY A 61 -0.46 26.51 0.52
C GLY A 61 -0.85 27.41 1.68
N GLY A 62 -1.65 26.88 2.62
CA GLY A 62 -2.25 27.66 3.69
C GLY A 62 -1.19 28.49 4.39
N ALA A 63 -0.15 27.86 4.93
CA ALA A 63 1.00 28.55 5.51
C ALA A 63 1.99 29.04 4.45
N ILE A 64 2.39 28.17 3.51
CA ILE A 64 3.44 28.48 2.55
C ILE A 64 3.02 28.02 1.15
N TYR A 65 3.02 28.96 0.21
CA TYR A 65 2.80 28.69 -1.21
C TYR A 65 4.11 28.86 -1.98
N ILE A 66 4.50 27.86 -2.76
CA ILE A 66 5.74 27.81 -3.52
C ILE A 66 5.41 27.47 -4.98
N ARG A 67 5.77 28.36 -5.90
CA ARG A 67 5.58 28.16 -7.35
C ARG A 67 6.78 28.69 -8.12
N SER A 68 7.28 27.88 -9.07
CA SER A 68 8.43 28.21 -9.89
C SER A 68 9.68 28.65 -9.08
N PHE A 69 9.81 28.15 -7.85
CA PHE A 69 10.83 28.57 -6.89
C PHE A 69 11.46 27.34 -6.23
N SER A 70 12.74 27.08 -6.54
CA SER A 70 13.46 25.90 -6.03
C SER A 70 14.42 26.19 -4.88
N ASP A 71 14.97 27.40 -4.80
CA ASP A 71 16.03 27.73 -3.85
C ASP A 71 15.47 28.20 -2.49
N LEU A 72 14.57 27.39 -1.91
CA LEU A 72 13.97 27.62 -0.60
C LEU A 72 14.31 26.47 0.36
N GLU A 73 14.87 26.81 1.52
CA GLU A 73 15.01 25.91 2.66
C GLU A 73 13.96 26.22 3.73
N ILE A 74 13.22 25.20 4.14
CA ILE A 74 12.26 25.25 5.26
C ILE A 74 12.75 24.22 6.28
N ARG A 75 13.32 24.68 7.39
CA ARG A 75 13.95 23.80 8.37
C ARG A 75 13.63 24.16 9.80
N GLU A 76 13.41 23.15 10.63
CA GLU A 76 13.25 23.33 12.09
C GLU A 76 12.11 24.32 12.44
N CYS A 77 11.11 24.40 11.56
CA CYS A 77 9.88 25.17 11.75
C CYS A 77 8.77 24.31 12.35
N ASP A 78 7.81 24.96 12.97
CA ASP A 78 6.54 24.37 13.38
C ASP A 78 5.40 25.05 12.61
N ILE A 79 4.67 24.25 11.83
CA ILE A 79 3.69 24.72 10.85
C ILE A 79 2.35 24.05 11.14
N PHE A 80 1.43 24.80 11.74
CA PHE A 80 0.23 24.22 12.32
C PHE A 80 -1.02 25.08 12.26
N GLU A 81 -2.19 24.45 12.31
CA GLU A 81 -3.50 25.13 12.31
C GLU A 81 -3.72 26.05 11.10
N ASN A 82 -3.13 25.69 9.96
CA ASN A 82 -3.31 26.40 8.71
C ASN A 82 -4.36 25.73 7.83
N VAL A 83 -5.08 26.55 7.07
CA VAL A 83 -6.23 26.13 6.28
C VAL A 83 -6.07 26.59 4.84
N ALA A 84 -6.26 25.66 3.90
CA ALA A 84 -6.35 25.95 2.48
C ALA A 84 -7.55 25.22 1.88
N MET A 85 -8.49 25.89 1.21
CA MET A 85 -9.60 25.20 0.54
C MET A 85 -9.16 24.43 -0.72
N GLY A 86 -8.00 24.79 -1.27
CA GLY A 86 -7.31 24.10 -2.34
C GLY A 86 -6.33 23.06 -1.83
N HIS A 87 -5.13 23.07 -2.40
CA HIS A 87 -4.09 22.07 -2.16
C HIS A 87 -3.09 22.52 -1.08
N GLY A 88 -2.55 21.59 -0.30
CA GLY A 88 -1.47 21.90 0.64
C GLY A 88 -1.96 22.75 1.80
N GLY A 89 -2.60 22.14 2.81
CA GLY A 89 -3.13 22.87 3.96
C GLY A 89 -2.03 23.63 4.72
N ALA A 90 -0.84 23.05 4.82
CA ALA A 90 0.35 23.74 5.29
C ALA A 90 1.14 24.32 4.12
N ILE A 91 1.68 23.44 3.26
CA ILE A 91 2.64 23.81 2.21
C ILE A 91 2.13 23.31 0.86
N ALA A 92 2.18 24.16 -0.16
CA ALA A 92 1.93 23.78 -1.55
C ALA A 92 3.16 24.07 -2.42
N VAL A 93 3.56 23.08 -3.22
CA VAL A 93 4.75 23.12 -4.09
C VAL A 93 4.35 22.85 -5.52
N PHE A 94 4.49 23.86 -6.39
CA PHE A 94 3.98 23.85 -7.76
C PHE A 94 5.02 24.23 -8.81
N ASP A 95 4.77 23.78 -10.03
CA ASP A 95 5.43 24.19 -11.27
C ASP A 95 6.96 24.20 -11.19
N ASN A 96 7.57 23.00 -11.22
CA ASN A 96 9.02 22.80 -11.21
C ASN A 96 9.73 23.38 -9.97
N SER A 97 9.06 23.37 -8.80
CA SER A 97 9.66 23.82 -7.54
C SER A 97 10.27 22.66 -6.77
N ASN A 98 11.50 22.85 -6.27
CA ASN A 98 12.27 21.80 -5.59
C ASN A 98 12.85 22.26 -4.22
N PRO A 99 12.03 22.81 -3.31
CA PRO A 99 12.51 23.24 -2.00
C PRO A 99 13.06 22.07 -1.16
N LEU A 100 13.90 22.41 -0.18
CA LEU A 100 14.27 21.51 0.91
C LEU A 100 13.29 21.73 2.07
N ILE A 101 12.59 20.67 2.48
CA ILE A 101 11.69 20.66 3.63
C ILE A 101 12.26 19.65 4.63
N GLU A 102 12.93 20.12 5.68
CA GLU A 102 13.68 19.24 6.57
C GLU A 102 13.47 19.52 8.06
N LYS A 103 13.29 18.48 8.89
CA LYS A 103 13.19 18.58 10.36
C LYS A 103 12.08 19.52 10.86
N ASN A 104 10.99 19.67 10.12
CA ASN A 104 9.85 20.47 10.54
C ASN A 104 8.82 19.60 11.27
N ALA A 105 8.05 20.23 12.15
CA ALA A 105 6.75 19.73 12.59
C ALA A 105 5.67 20.35 11.71
N ILE A 106 4.85 19.52 11.06
CA ILE A 106 3.75 19.95 10.18
C ILE A 106 2.50 19.24 10.66
N HIS A 107 1.60 19.94 11.35
CA HIS A 107 0.48 19.29 12.01
C HIS A 107 -0.80 20.10 12.12
N ILE A 108 -1.94 19.42 12.22
CA ILE A 108 -3.25 20.08 12.39
C ILE A 108 -3.51 21.08 11.25
N ASN A 109 -3.04 20.78 10.04
CA ASN A 109 -3.34 21.59 8.86
C ASN A 109 -4.44 20.92 8.04
N TYR A 110 -5.26 21.74 7.39
CA TYR A 110 -6.42 21.27 6.64
C TYR A 110 -6.38 21.72 5.18
N ALA A 111 -6.59 20.77 4.26
CA ALA A 111 -6.78 21.02 2.83
C ALA A 111 -8.17 20.59 2.35
N GLY A 112 -8.96 21.51 1.79
CA GLY A 112 -10.23 21.19 1.12
C GLY A 112 -10.07 20.42 -0.20
N HIS A 113 -8.83 20.21 -0.63
CA HIS A 113 -8.48 19.36 -1.76
C HIS A 113 -7.54 18.23 -1.34
N LYS A 114 -6.29 18.22 -1.82
CA LYS A 114 -5.32 17.14 -1.55
C LYS A 114 -4.09 17.68 -0.83
N GLY A 115 -3.49 16.86 0.03
CA GLY A 115 -2.28 17.25 0.77
C GLY A 115 -2.63 18.10 1.98
N GLY A 116 -3.16 17.53 3.06
CA GLY A 116 -3.50 18.28 4.27
C GLY A 116 -2.29 18.97 4.87
N GLY A 117 -1.17 18.27 4.97
CA GLY A 117 0.12 18.87 5.28
C GLY A 117 0.78 19.50 4.04
N LEU A 118 1.15 18.67 3.08
CA LEU A 118 1.96 19.04 1.92
C LEU A 118 1.32 18.58 0.61
N SER A 119 1.31 19.44 -0.40
CA SER A 119 0.91 19.09 -1.77
C SER A 119 2.04 19.38 -2.75
N ILE A 120 2.35 18.42 -3.63
CA ILE A 120 3.45 18.49 -4.61
C ILE A 120 2.88 18.19 -5.99
N ILE A 121 2.90 19.18 -6.88
CA ILE A 121 2.25 19.07 -8.19
C ILE A 121 3.15 19.68 -9.29
N ASN A 122 2.92 19.25 -10.54
CA ASN A 122 3.49 19.83 -11.77
C ASN A 122 5.02 19.81 -11.82
N ALA A 123 5.60 18.62 -12.00
CA ALA A 123 7.04 18.40 -12.14
C ALA A 123 7.91 18.81 -10.93
N SER A 124 7.27 19.15 -9.82
CA SER A 124 7.97 19.48 -8.57
C SER A 124 8.56 18.23 -7.93
N SER A 125 9.82 18.32 -7.49
CA SER A 125 10.57 17.20 -6.90
C SER A 125 11.35 17.64 -5.64
N PRO A 126 10.66 18.19 -4.62
CA PRO A 126 11.30 18.60 -3.38
C PRO A 126 11.96 17.44 -2.62
N SER A 127 12.90 17.81 -1.75
CA SER A 127 13.51 16.90 -0.78
C SER A 127 12.82 17.06 0.57
N ILE A 128 12.16 16.00 1.06
CA ILE A 128 11.35 16.02 2.29
C ILE A 128 11.99 15.06 3.29
N LYS A 129 12.71 15.59 4.28
CA LYS A 129 13.61 14.82 5.14
C LYS A 129 13.37 15.01 6.63
N GLY A 130 13.26 13.92 7.39
CA GLY A 130 13.30 14.02 8.86
C GLY A 130 12.17 14.85 9.48
N ASN A 131 11.06 15.08 8.78
CA ASN A 131 9.94 15.86 9.28
C ASN A 131 8.97 14.98 10.08
N ARG A 132 8.19 15.60 10.96
CA ARG A 132 7.05 14.98 11.64
C ARG A 132 5.76 15.57 11.05
N LEU A 133 5.03 14.77 10.28
CA LEU A 133 3.74 15.15 9.69
C LEU A 133 2.61 14.40 10.39
N TYR A 134 1.80 15.09 11.18
CA TYR A 134 0.77 14.42 11.97
C TYR A 134 -0.53 15.19 12.13
N GLU A 135 -1.64 14.47 12.28
CA GLU A 135 -2.96 15.08 12.50
C GLU A 135 -3.34 16.13 11.43
N ASN A 136 -2.77 16.00 10.22
CA ASN A 136 -3.20 16.79 9.07
C ASN A 136 -4.37 16.09 8.37
N GLU A 137 -5.24 16.89 7.78
CA GLU A 137 -6.47 16.42 7.16
C GLU A 137 -6.64 16.98 5.75
N SER A 138 -7.11 16.14 4.84
CA SER A 138 -7.49 16.55 3.48
C SER A 138 -8.90 16.07 3.14
N ASP A 139 -9.62 16.77 2.28
CA ASP A 139 -10.91 16.25 1.82
C ASP A 139 -10.77 15.13 0.78
N LYS A 140 -9.76 15.21 -0.09
CA LYS A 140 -9.63 14.39 -1.30
C LYS A 140 -8.35 13.54 -1.38
N GLY A 141 -7.80 13.17 -0.23
CA GLY A 141 -6.66 12.26 -0.13
C GLY A 141 -5.29 12.91 0.05
N GLY A 142 -4.35 12.10 0.54
CA GLY A 142 -3.04 12.57 0.97
C GLY A 142 -3.16 13.45 2.21
N GLY A 143 -3.76 12.94 3.29
CA GLY A 143 -3.97 13.71 4.52
C GLY A 143 -2.68 14.36 5.02
N ALA A 144 -1.56 13.66 4.96
CA ALA A 144 -0.24 14.26 5.18
C ALA A 144 0.36 14.83 3.89
N ILE A 145 0.58 13.98 2.89
CA ILE A 145 1.31 14.33 1.67
C ILE A 145 0.52 13.88 0.45
N PHE A 146 0.30 14.80 -0.48
CA PHE A 146 -0.14 14.49 -1.82
C PHE A 146 0.97 14.75 -2.84
N VAL A 147 1.17 13.80 -3.75
CA VAL A 147 2.06 13.94 -4.89
C VAL A 147 1.30 13.60 -6.15
N GLY A 148 1.21 14.54 -7.08
CA GLY A 148 0.42 14.37 -8.29
C GLY A 148 0.84 15.25 -9.44
N THR A 149 0.04 15.25 -10.50
CA THR A 149 0.24 16.10 -11.68
C THR A 149 -1.10 16.61 -12.19
N VAL A 150 -1.12 17.83 -12.72
CA VAL A 150 -2.20 18.36 -13.54
C VAL A 150 -1.60 18.60 -14.92
N GLY A 151 -1.64 17.59 -15.81
CA GLY A 151 -1.15 17.75 -17.20
C GLY A 151 0.06 16.90 -17.61
N GLY A 152 0.36 15.80 -16.92
CA GLY A 152 1.22 14.72 -17.45
C GLY A 152 2.72 14.84 -17.17
N SER A 153 3.18 15.91 -16.53
CA SER A 153 4.57 16.01 -16.07
C SER A 153 4.76 15.30 -14.74
N SER A 154 5.69 14.33 -14.67
CA SER A 154 5.87 13.48 -13.49
C SER A 154 6.67 14.18 -12.38
N CYS A 155 6.17 14.11 -11.14
CA CYS A 155 6.91 14.51 -9.94
C CYS A 155 7.85 13.37 -9.50
N SER A 156 8.99 13.68 -8.87
CA SER A 156 9.92 12.68 -8.31
C SER A 156 10.51 13.09 -6.95
N PRO A 157 9.69 13.46 -5.95
CA PRO A 157 10.20 13.87 -4.64
C PRO A 157 10.88 12.72 -3.90
N ASN A 158 11.85 13.08 -3.06
CA ASN A 158 12.48 12.15 -2.11
C ASN A 158 11.88 12.37 -0.73
N ILE A 159 11.10 11.41 -0.24
CA ILE A 159 10.47 11.42 1.07
C ILE A 159 11.27 10.46 1.96
N ILE A 160 12.13 11.00 2.83
CA ILE A 160 13.15 10.21 3.55
C ILE A 160 13.10 10.46 5.06
N GLY A 161 13.08 9.41 5.87
CA GLY A 161 13.28 9.52 7.30
C GLY A 161 12.19 10.29 8.04
N ASN A 162 10.99 10.44 7.47
CA ASN A 162 9.89 11.19 8.08
C ASN A 162 9.05 10.30 8.99
N VAL A 163 8.40 10.92 9.99
CA VAL A 163 7.36 10.30 10.80
C VAL A 163 6.01 10.86 10.34
N ILE A 164 5.16 10.01 9.78
CA ILE A 164 3.87 10.38 9.19
C ILE A 164 2.77 9.61 9.90
N SER A 165 2.11 10.28 10.85
CA SER A 165 1.23 9.60 11.80
C SER A 165 -0.12 10.28 11.98
N LYS A 166 -1.21 9.54 12.13
CA LYS A 166 -2.54 10.11 12.48
C LYS A 166 -3.11 11.14 11.49
N ASN A 167 -2.66 11.13 10.25
CA ASN A 167 -3.24 11.98 9.22
C ASN A 167 -4.49 11.29 8.63
N SER A 168 -5.45 12.09 8.17
CA SER A 168 -6.76 11.61 7.74
C SER A 168 -7.18 12.21 6.40
N THR A 169 -8.12 11.54 5.73
CA THR A 169 -8.87 12.16 4.65
C THR A 169 -10.38 12.00 4.84
N ASN A 170 -11.18 12.98 4.42
CA ASN A 170 -12.64 12.92 4.53
C ASN A 170 -13.32 12.13 3.41
N GLY A 171 -12.61 11.81 2.33
CA GLY A 171 -13.14 10.94 1.28
C GLY A 171 -14.10 11.64 0.32
N VAL A 172 -14.11 12.98 0.29
CA VAL A 172 -15.11 13.76 -0.44
C VAL A 172 -14.91 13.59 -1.95
N ASN A 173 -15.81 12.82 -2.57
CA ASN A 173 -15.73 12.40 -3.97
C ASN A 173 -14.52 11.49 -4.29
N ASN A 174 -13.97 10.82 -3.27
CA ASN A 174 -12.87 9.87 -3.46
C ASN A 174 -13.44 8.54 -3.92
N THR A 175 -13.02 8.07 -5.09
CA THR A 175 -13.51 6.81 -5.63
C THR A 175 -12.65 5.61 -5.22
N HIS A 176 -11.38 5.80 -4.85
CA HIS A 176 -10.40 4.69 -4.81
C HIS A 176 -9.39 4.72 -3.64
N GLY A 177 -9.82 4.94 -2.39
CA GLY A 177 -8.94 4.79 -1.21
C GLY A 177 -7.71 5.71 -1.20
N GLU A 178 -7.89 6.99 -1.56
CA GLU A 178 -6.81 7.97 -1.62
C GLU A 178 -6.20 8.16 -0.22
N GLY A 179 -5.02 7.58 0.03
CA GLY A 179 -4.50 7.29 1.36
C GLY A 179 -4.50 8.48 2.34
N GLY A 180 -4.84 8.20 3.61
CA GLY A 180 -4.84 9.22 4.68
C GLY A 180 -3.45 9.73 5.06
N ALA A 181 -2.40 8.94 4.82
CA ALA A 181 -1.02 9.34 5.01
C ALA A 181 -0.48 10.06 3.77
N ILE A 182 -0.15 9.27 2.75
CA ILE A 182 0.48 9.71 1.53
C ILE A 182 -0.37 9.21 0.37
N PHE A 183 -0.68 10.09 -0.56
CA PHE A 183 -1.29 9.71 -1.83
C PHE A 183 -0.41 10.15 -2.99
N ILE A 184 0.00 9.18 -3.81
CA ILE A 184 0.94 9.37 -4.92
C ILE A 184 0.25 8.95 -6.22
N CYS A 185 0.14 9.85 -7.17
CA CYS A 185 -0.34 9.56 -8.52
C CYS A 185 0.63 10.11 -9.57
N ASN A 186 0.93 9.32 -10.60
CA ASN A 186 1.79 9.72 -11.72
C ASN A 186 3.15 10.32 -11.30
N SER A 187 3.79 9.71 -10.30
CA SER A 187 5.05 10.17 -9.73
C SER A 187 6.01 9.00 -9.51
N LYS A 188 7.31 9.28 -9.63
CA LYS A 188 8.40 8.36 -9.31
C LYS A 188 8.97 8.64 -7.91
N SER A 189 8.09 8.99 -6.98
CA SER A 189 8.44 9.31 -5.60
C SER A 189 9.24 8.18 -4.94
N LYS A 190 10.27 8.53 -4.17
CA LYS A 190 11.01 7.56 -3.35
C LYS A 190 10.61 7.72 -1.89
N LEU A 191 10.20 6.63 -1.26
CA LEU A 191 9.87 6.55 0.16
C LEU A 191 10.94 5.68 0.82
N ILE A 192 11.83 6.30 1.60
CA ILE A 192 12.98 5.63 2.22
C ILE A 192 12.95 5.91 3.72
N ASP A 193 13.05 4.87 4.55
CA ASP A 193 13.17 4.98 6.00
C ASP A 193 12.09 5.84 6.70
N ASN A 194 10.87 5.90 6.13
CA ASN A 194 9.76 6.61 6.77
C ASN A 194 9.02 5.70 7.74
N THR A 195 8.59 6.27 8.86
CA THR A 195 7.58 5.65 9.74
C THR A 195 6.22 6.16 9.33
N ILE A 196 5.30 5.26 8.95
CA ILE A 196 3.93 5.59 8.55
C ILE A 196 2.96 4.75 9.37
N ASP A 197 2.24 5.39 10.29
CA ASP A 197 1.41 4.68 11.27
C ASP A 197 0.10 5.42 11.59
N ASN A 198 -0.93 4.67 11.97
CA ASN A 198 -2.19 5.23 12.48
C ASN A 198 -2.88 6.27 11.56
N ASN A 199 -2.63 6.25 10.25
CA ASN A 199 -3.27 7.16 9.32
C ASN A 199 -4.61 6.58 8.84
N ASN A 200 -5.61 7.43 8.66
CA ASN A 200 -6.96 7.02 8.32
C ASN A 200 -7.31 7.33 6.86
N PRO A 201 -7.24 6.35 5.94
CA PRO A 201 -7.71 6.55 4.58
C PRO A 201 -9.23 6.63 4.53
N ASN A 202 -9.75 7.28 3.50
CA ASN A 202 -11.17 7.29 3.19
C ASN A 202 -11.36 7.22 1.67
N PRO A 203 -12.06 6.18 1.17
CA PRO A 203 -12.73 5.13 1.95
C PRO A 203 -11.75 4.09 2.56
N ILE A 204 -12.14 3.48 3.69
CA ILE A 204 -11.35 2.46 4.42
C ILE A 204 -11.38 1.15 3.61
N PRO A 205 -10.28 0.37 3.52
CA PRO A 205 -10.21 -0.84 2.69
C PRO A 205 -11.29 -1.91 2.94
N GLY A 206 -11.92 -1.93 4.11
CA GLY A 206 -13.06 -2.83 4.37
C GLY A 206 -12.67 -4.31 4.44
N PHE A 207 -11.64 -4.63 5.21
CA PHE A 207 -11.22 -6.01 5.49
C PHE A 207 -12.28 -6.79 6.28
N ILE A 208 -12.30 -8.12 6.13
CA ILE A 208 -13.25 -9.00 6.86
C ILE A 208 -13.07 -8.89 8.38
N SER A 209 -11.82 -8.83 8.86
CA SER A 209 -11.53 -8.62 10.29
C SER A 209 -10.12 -8.06 10.52
N SER A 210 -9.72 -7.84 11.77
CA SER A 210 -8.36 -7.43 12.14
C SER A 210 -7.29 -8.49 11.86
N THR A 211 -7.69 -9.74 11.62
CA THR A 211 -6.80 -10.87 11.34
C THR A 211 -7.03 -11.49 9.97
N ASP A 212 -8.05 -11.02 9.24
CA ASP A 212 -8.41 -11.49 7.91
C ASP A 212 -8.50 -10.28 6.97
N TYR A 213 -7.42 -10.11 6.19
CA TYR A 213 -7.21 -8.98 5.29
C TYR A 213 -7.81 -9.20 3.89
N HIS A 214 -8.64 -10.22 3.69
CA HIS A 214 -9.49 -10.29 2.51
C HIS A 214 -10.47 -9.12 2.50
N LEU A 215 -10.80 -8.65 1.30
CA LEU A 215 -11.80 -7.60 1.11
C LEU A 215 -13.20 -8.17 1.36
N SER A 216 -14.02 -7.43 2.12
CA SER A 216 -15.45 -7.73 2.20
C SER A 216 -16.17 -7.37 0.90
N SER A 217 -17.37 -7.90 0.67
CA SER A 217 -18.16 -7.62 -0.53
C SER A 217 -18.58 -6.15 -0.69
N ALA A 218 -18.46 -5.33 0.35
CA ALA A 218 -18.74 -3.89 0.33
C ALA A 218 -17.46 -3.04 0.27
N SER A 219 -16.30 -3.68 0.07
CA SER A 219 -15.02 -2.98 0.07
C SER A 219 -14.89 -1.99 -1.09
N PRO A 220 -14.41 -0.76 -0.84
CA PRO A 220 -14.09 0.22 -1.89
C PRO A 220 -12.80 -0.12 -2.65
N CYS A 221 -12.06 -1.14 -2.20
CA CYS A 221 -10.78 -1.55 -2.77
C CYS A 221 -10.96 -2.61 -3.88
N ILE A 222 -12.20 -2.99 -4.21
CA ILE A 222 -12.53 -3.96 -5.26
C ILE A 222 -12.50 -3.29 -6.65
N ASN A 223 -11.76 -3.88 -7.60
CA ASN A 223 -11.59 -3.50 -9.01
C ASN A 223 -11.06 -2.07 -9.25
N VAL A 224 -10.15 -1.59 -8.38
CA VAL A 224 -9.63 -0.21 -8.41
C VAL A 224 -8.10 -0.11 -8.42
N GLY A 225 -7.42 -1.25 -8.48
CA GLY A 225 -5.98 -1.33 -8.50
C GLY A 225 -5.36 -1.11 -9.88
N PHE A 226 -4.06 -1.36 -9.99
CA PHE A 226 -3.25 -0.98 -11.15
C PHE A 226 -2.71 -2.21 -11.90
N ASN A 227 -3.07 -2.33 -13.18
CA ASN A 227 -2.71 -3.50 -14.00
C ASN A 227 -1.33 -3.41 -14.70
N SER A 228 -0.64 -2.26 -14.62
CA SER A 228 0.57 -2.01 -15.43
C SER A 228 1.89 -2.21 -14.69
N VAL A 229 1.88 -2.76 -13.48
CA VAL A 229 3.07 -3.29 -12.81
C VAL A 229 3.24 -4.77 -13.15
N PRO A 230 4.48 -5.31 -13.23
CA PRO A 230 4.70 -6.73 -13.37
C PRO A 230 4.13 -7.45 -12.13
N MET A 231 2.91 -7.95 -12.27
CA MET A 231 2.23 -8.72 -11.24
C MET A 231 2.37 -10.20 -11.54
N THR A 232 2.44 -11.00 -10.49
CA THR A 232 2.20 -12.44 -10.60
C THR A 232 0.82 -12.65 -11.22
N THR A 233 0.64 -13.71 -11.99
CA THR A 233 -0.67 -14.03 -12.58
C THR A 233 -1.70 -14.46 -11.53
N ILE A 234 -1.25 -14.73 -10.30
CA ILE A 234 -2.06 -15.16 -9.17
C ILE A 234 -1.86 -14.27 -7.94
N ASP A 235 -2.88 -14.21 -7.09
CA ASP A 235 -2.88 -13.54 -5.78
C ASP A 235 -2.30 -14.47 -4.68
N LEU A 236 -2.39 -14.05 -3.41
CA LEU A 236 -1.83 -14.81 -2.29
C LEU A 236 -2.59 -16.12 -1.98
N ASP A 237 -3.86 -16.21 -2.35
CA ASP A 237 -4.68 -17.41 -2.26
C ASP A 237 -4.55 -18.31 -3.50
N GLY A 238 -3.75 -17.85 -4.47
CA GLY A 238 -3.51 -18.55 -5.72
C GLY A 238 -4.59 -18.34 -6.77
N PHE A 239 -5.52 -17.41 -6.57
CA PHE A 239 -6.54 -17.03 -7.55
C PHE A 239 -6.02 -16.07 -8.61
N GLN A 240 -6.69 -15.96 -9.75
CA GLN A 240 -6.24 -15.06 -10.82
C GLN A 240 -6.26 -13.58 -10.39
N ARG A 241 -5.12 -12.91 -10.55
CA ARG A 241 -4.88 -11.50 -10.12
C ARG A 241 -5.69 -10.43 -10.86
N ILE A 242 -6.22 -10.75 -12.03
CA ILE A 242 -6.99 -9.82 -12.86
C ILE A 242 -8.31 -10.48 -13.17
N MET A 243 -9.35 -10.10 -12.43
CA MET A 243 -10.74 -10.45 -12.72
C MET A 243 -11.43 -9.22 -13.31
N ASN A 244 -12.34 -9.41 -14.27
CA ASN A 244 -13.11 -8.31 -14.89
C ASN A 244 -12.28 -7.14 -15.45
N GLY A 245 -11.00 -7.38 -15.76
CA GLY A 245 -10.11 -6.41 -16.38
C GLY A 245 -9.41 -5.43 -15.42
N THR A 246 -9.62 -5.50 -14.10
CA THR A 246 -8.91 -4.65 -13.11
C THR A 246 -8.62 -5.42 -11.83
N THR A 247 -7.41 -5.30 -11.30
CA THR A 247 -7.04 -5.89 -10.00
C THR A 247 -7.66 -5.11 -8.82
N ASP A 248 -7.79 -5.76 -7.68
CA ASP A 248 -8.14 -5.12 -6.41
C ASP A 248 -6.92 -4.42 -5.77
N TYR A 249 -7.17 -3.49 -4.83
CA TYR A 249 -6.10 -3.03 -3.93
C TYR A 249 -5.83 -4.05 -2.83
N GLY A 250 -4.61 -4.56 -2.79
CA GLY A 250 -4.17 -5.49 -1.76
C GLY A 250 -3.46 -6.70 -2.36
N CYS A 251 -3.29 -7.74 -1.55
CA CYS A 251 -2.64 -9.00 -1.96
C CYS A 251 -3.63 -10.13 -2.35
N TYR A 252 -4.93 -9.86 -2.20
CA TYR A 252 -6.03 -10.78 -2.48
C TYR A 252 -6.96 -10.17 -3.53
N GLU A 253 -7.56 -11.01 -4.36
CA GLU A 253 -8.61 -10.63 -5.30
C GLU A 253 -9.99 -11.12 -4.82
N PHE A 254 -10.95 -10.22 -4.76
CA PHE A 254 -12.31 -10.52 -4.36
C PHE A 254 -13.06 -11.25 -5.48
N GLY A 255 -13.64 -12.40 -5.15
CA GLY A 255 -14.51 -13.15 -6.06
C GLY A 255 -13.77 -13.81 -7.23
N SER A 256 -12.44 -13.83 -7.22
CA SER A 256 -11.64 -14.58 -8.19
C SER A 256 -11.74 -16.08 -7.93
N THR A 257 -11.83 -16.87 -8.99
CA THR A 257 -11.73 -18.32 -8.90
C THR A 257 -10.27 -18.75 -8.99
N PRO A 258 -9.91 -19.95 -8.49
CA PRO A 258 -8.64 -20.58 -8.82
C PRO A 258 -8.41 -20.49 -10.34
N PRO A 259 -7.18 -20.15 -10.79
CA PRO A 259 -6.88 -20.17 -12.21
C PRO A 259 -7.27 -21.55 -12.72
N ALA A 260 -7.94 -21.58 -13.88
CA ALA A 260 -7.99 -22.82 -14.64
C ALA A 260 -6.54 -23.28 -14.78
N ARG A 261 -6.24 -24.45 -14.20
CA ARG A 261 -4.90 -25.03 -14.11
C ARG A 261 -4.18 -24.74 -15.42
N ARG A 262 -3.19 -23.84 -15.43
CA ARG A 262 -2.39 -23.63 -16.63
C ARG A 262 -1.81 -24.99 -16.96
N SER A 263 -2.15 -25.53 -18.13
CA SER A 263 -1.36 -26.56 -18.77
C SER A 263 -0.02 -25.90 -19.06
N ASP A 264 0.88 -25.96 -18.09
CA ASP A 264 2.25 -25.54 -18.27
C ASP A 264 2.81 -26.43 -19.39
N PRO A 265 3.31 -25.84 -20.50
CA PRO A 265 3.86 -26.60 -21.63
C PRO A 265 5.03 -27.49 -21.23
N ASN A 266 5.60 -27.27 -20.04
CA ASN A 266 6.61 -28.09 -19.39
C ASN A 266 6.19 -28.59 -18.00
N SER A 267 4.93 -28.40 -17.55
CA SER A 267 4.42 -29.26 -16.50
C SER A 267 4.12 -30.55 -17.20
N LEU A 268 5.05 -31.48 -17.06
CA LEU A 268 4.75 -32.89 -17.11
C LEU A 268 3.34 -33.07 -16.55
N VAL A 269 2.44 -33.45 -17.45
CA VAL A 269 1.06 -33.85 -17.23
C VAL A 269 0.83 -34.03 -15.74
N ALA A 270 0.18 -33.05 -15.11
CA ALA A 270 -0.24 -33.23 -13.75
C ALA A 270 -1.26 -34.38 -13.81
N ASN A 271 -0.75 -35.58 -13.53
CA ASN A 271 -1.48 -36.83 -13.53
C ASN A 271 -2.55 -36.73 -12.44
N ASP A 272 -3.71 -36.20 -12.81
CA ASP A 272 -4.97 -36.33 -12.07
C ASP A 272 -5.45 -37.79 -12.04
N ASP A 273 -4.64 -38.71 -12.54
CA ASP A 273 -4.89 -40.14 -12.50
C ASP A 273 -4.91 -40.69 -11.09
N ILE A 274 -4.36 -40.05 -10.03
CA ILE A 274 -4.33 -40.66 -8.68
C ILE A 274 -4.85 -39.76 -7.55
N THR A 275 -5.95 -40.17 -6.91
CA THR A 275 -6.56 -39.52 -5.75
C THR A 275 -6.42 -40.35 -4.47
N ILE A 276 -6.38 -39.67 -3.31
CA ILE A 276 -6.17 -40.30 -1.99
C ILE A 276 -7.19 -39.74 -1.00
N TYR A 277 -8.00 -40.60 -0.36
CA TYR A 277 -9.04 -40.22 0.60
C TYR A 277 -9.37 -41.36 1.58
N PRO A 278 -9.97 -41.08 2.75
CA PRO A 278 -10.22 -39.76 3.31
C PRO A 278 -8.92 -39.08 3.78
N ASN A 279 -8.93 -37.77 3.94
CA ASN A 279 -7.87 -37.02 4.59
C ASN A 279 -8.52 -35.85 5.37
N PRO A 280 -8.58 -35.88 6.70
CA PRO A 280 -7.95 -36.85 7.62
C PRO A 280 -8.46 -38.30 7.52
N ALA A 281 -7.61 -39.28 7.83
CA ALA A 281 -7.90 -40.72 7.80
C ALA A 281 -7.71 -41.36 9.18
N THR A 282 -8.43 -42.44 9.46
CA THR A 282 -8.36 -43.16 10.75
C THR A 282 -7.72 -44.54 10.56
N ASP A 283 -8.44 -45.46 9.92
CA ASP A 283 -7.99 -46.86 9.81
C ASP A 283 -7.44 -47.24 8.43
N PHE A 284 -7.84 -46.51 7.38
CA PHE A 284 -7.50 -46.83 6.00
C PHE A 284 -7.38 -45.59 5.12
N LEU A 285 -6.67 -45.76 4.01
CA LEU A 285 -6.67 -44.83 2.87
C LEU A 285 -7.10 -45.57 1.61
N ILE A 286 -7.87 -44.88 0.78
CA ILE A 286 -8.25 -45.30 -0.56
C ILE A 286 -7.37 -44.54 -1.53
N ILE A 287 -6.68 -45.28 -2.39
CA ILE A 287 -5.90 -44.77 -3.51
C ILE A 287 -6.67 -45.14 -4.76
N ASN A 288 -7.18 -44.15 -5.48
CA ASN A 288 -7.97 -44.39 -6.69
C ASN A 288 -7.15 -43.97 -7.91
N THR A 289 -6.99 -44.88 -8.87
CA THR A 289 -6.33 -44.64 -10.16
C THR A 289 -7.34 -44.58 -11.32
N ALA A 290 -7.26 -43.55 -12.17
CA ALA A 290 -8.13 -43.40 -13.34
C ALA A 290 -7.82 -44.41 -14.46
N SER A 291 -6.58 -44.88 -14.52
CA SER A 291 -6.08 -45.89 -15.46
C SER A 291 -5.41 -47.03 -14.69
N GLU A 292 -5.42 -48.23 -15.28
CA GLU A 292 -4.76 -49.40 -14.70
C GLU A 292 -3.24 -49.22 -14.74
N GLN A 293 -2.60 -49.16 -13.57
CA GLN A 293 -1.16 -48.92 -13.48
C GLN A 293 -0.54 -49.52 -12.21
N ASN A 294 0.75 -49.86 -12.30
CA ASN A 294 1.53 -50.29 -11.13
C ASN A 294 1.93 -49.08 -10.29
N VAL A 295 1.64 -49.15 -9.00
CA VAL A 295 1.91 -48.10 -8.03
C VAL A 295 2.66 -48.69 -6.83
N ASP A 296 3.80 -48.08 -6.52
CA ASP A 296 4.54 -48.25 -5.27
C ASP A 296 4.07 -47.21 -4.26
N ILE A 297 3.63 -47.66 -3.09
CA ILE A 297 3.08 -46.79 -2.06
C ILE A 297 4.05 -46.75 -0.88
N SER A 298 4.47 -45.55 -0.48
CA SER A 298 5.29 -45.33 0.71
C SER A 298 4.71 -44.21 1.56
N ILE A 299 4.71 -44.36 2.88
CA ILE A 299 4.32 -43.28 3.81
C ILE A 299 5.52 -42.93 4.67
N TYR A 300 5.80 -41.63 4.81
CA TYR A 300 6.91 -41.09 5.59
C TYR A 300 6.38 -40.16 6.68
N SER A 301 6.95 -40.24 7.88
CA SER A 301 6.73 -39.24 8.93
C SER A 301 7.38 -37.90 8.54
N MET A 302 7.02 -36.81 9.23
CA MET A 302 7.64 -35.50 9.02
C MET A 302 9.15 -35.46 9.33
N SER A 303 9.67 -36.45 10.07
CA SER A 303 11.11 -36.62 10.32
C SER A 303 11.85 -37.36 9.20
N GLY A 304 11.15 -37.82 8.17
CA GLY A 304 11.70 -38.59 7.05
C GLY A 304 11.73 -40.12 7.26
N GLN A 305 11.35 -40.61 8.45
CA GLN A 305 11.22 -42.05 8.69
C GLN A 305 10.09 -42.66 7.84
N ARG A 306 10.39 -43.68 7.04
CA ARG A 306 9.38 -44.47 6.30
C ARG A 306 8.62 -45.38 7.27
N VAL A 307 7.30 -45.19 7.36
CA VAL A 307 6.40 -45.91 8.28
C VAL A 307 5.51 -46.93 7.56
N TYR A 308 5.39 -46.83 6.24
CA TYR A 308 4.65 -47.79 5.41
C TYR A 308 5.36 -47.98 4.07
N LEU A 309 5.34 -49.20 3.55
CA LEU A 309 5.78 -49.56 2.21
C LEU A 309 4.91 -50.69 1.70
N SER A 310 4.29 -50.52 0.53
CA SER A 310 3.70 -51.62 -0.22
C SER A 310 4.70 -52.22 -1.20
N GLU A 311 4.51 -53.49 -1.57
CA GLU A 311 5.02 -53.99 -2.84
C GLU A 311 4.30 -53.30 -4.00
N SER A 312 4.93 -53.29 -5.18
CA SER A 312 4.32 -52.76 -6.40
C SER A 312 2.98 -53.44 -6.64
N CYS A 313 1.91 -52.65 -6.64
CA CYS A 313 0.57 -53.17 -6.82
C CYS A 313 -0.06 -52.57 -8.08
N LEU A 314 -0.68 -53.44 -8.88
CA LEU A 314 -1.51 -53.04 -10.01
C LEU A 314 -2.84 -52.53 -9.44
N ILE A 315 -3.14 -51.26 -9.68
CA ILE A 315 -4.39 -50.62 -9.26
C ILE A 315 -5.21 -50.32 -10.51
N SER A 316 -6.46 -50.79 -10.52
CA SER A 316 -7.47 -50.53 -11.56
C SER A 316 -8.72 -50.01 -10.85
N GLY A 317 -8.84 -48.70 -10.71
CA GLY A 317 -9.84 -48.06 -9.83
C GLY A 317 -9.32 -47.90 -8.40
N GLU A 318 -10.04 -48.42 -7.40
CA GLU A 318 -9.72 -48.18 -5.99
C GLU A 318 -8.86 -49.28 -5.35
N LYS A 319 -7.85 -48.87 -4.59
CA LYS A 319 -7.06 -49.72 -3.70
C LYS A 319 -7.15 -49.19 -2.28
N ILE A 320 -7.61 -50.04 -1.35
CA ILE A 320 -7.61 -49.73 0.08
C ILE A 320 -6.29 -50.21 0.69
N ILE A 321 -5.64 -49.34 1.45
CA ILE A 321 -4.51 -49.68 2.32
C ILE A 321 -4.89 -49.44 3.78
N SER A 322 -4.49 -50.35 4.66
CA SER A 322 -4.65 -50.18 6.10
C SER A 322 -3.52 -49.31 6.64
N ILE A 323 -3.89 -48.38 7.51
CA ILE A 323 -2.97 -47.48 8.23
C ILE A 323 -3.21 -47.53 9.74
N SER A 324 -3.99 -48.49 10.24
CA SER A 324 -4.37 -48.61 11.66
C SER A 324 -3.16 -48.78 12.59
N ASP A 325 -2.05 -49.31 12.07
CA ASP A 325 -0.81 -49.50 12.83
C ASP A 325 0.10 -48.25 12.84
N ILE A 326 -0.29 -47.20 12.10
CA ILE A 326 0.44 -45.94 12.02
C ILE A 326 -0.10 -44.99 13.08
N LYS A 327 0.79 -44.47 13.93
CA LYS A 327 0.40 -43.54 15.00
C LYS A 327 -0.25 -42.27 14.44
N GLN A 328 -1.16 -41.68 15.20
CA GLN A 328 -1.77 -40.38 14.85
C GLN A 328 -0.70 -39.31 14.59
N GLY A 329 -0.88 -38.51 13.54
CA GLY A 329 0.09 -37.49 13.14
C GLY A 329 -0.03 -37.06 11.68
N VAL A 330 0.88 -36.18 11.27
CA VAL A 330 0.98 -35.71 9.88
C VAL A 330 2.05 -36.51 9.15
N TYR A 331 1.75 -36.96 7.94
CA TYR A 331 2.62 -37.78 7.11
C TYR A 331 2.64 -37.30 5.67
N ILE A 332 3.69 -37.71 4.94
CA ILE A 332 3.77 -37.58 3.49
C ILE A 332 3.60 -38.97 2.88
N ILE A 333 2.56 -39.14 2.05
CA ILE A 333 2.41 -40.32 1.21
C ILE A 333 3.06 -40.06 -0.16
N LYS A 334 3.92 -40.97 -0.58
CA LYS A 334 4.58 -41.00 -1.89
C LYS A 334 4.02 -42.16 -2.68
N LEU A 335 3.50 -41.88 -3.87
CA LEU A 335 3.03 -42.84 -4.85
C LEU A 335 3.96 -42.79 -6.04
N GLN A 336 4.59 -43.90 -6.39
CA GLN A 336 5.53 -43.97 -7.51
C GLN A 336 5.01 -44.96 -8.54
N THR A 337 4.81 -44.47 -9.77
CA THR A 337 4.46 -45.28 -10.94
C THR A 337 5.67 -45.36 -11.88
N GLN A 338 5.56 -46.11 -12.98
CA GLN A 338 6.65 -46.20 -13.96
C GLN A 338 7.02 -44.84 -14.57
N ASN A 339 6.06 -43.92 -14.64
CA ASN A 339 6.23 -42.63 -15.34
C ASN A 339 6.20 -41.42 -14.41
N THR A 340 5.68 -41.53 -13.18
CA THR A 340 5.46 -40.37 -12.30
C THR A 340 5.65 -40.69 -10.81
N SER A 341 6.02 -39.68 -10.04
CA SER A 341 6.05 -39.73 -8.57
C SER A 341 5.17 -38.61 -8.01
N ILE A 342 4.20 -38.97 -7.17
CA ILE A 342 3.25 -38.06 -6.54
C ILE A 342 3.50 -38.06 -5.03
N ASN A 343 3.62 -36.87 -4.43
CA ASN A 343 3.72 -36.71 -2.98
C ASN A 343 2.50 -35.92 -2.48
N LYS A 344 1.80 -36.43 -1.46
CA LYS A 344 0.68 -35.74 -0.81
C LYS A 344 0.82 -35.74 0.70
N ARG A 345 0.38 -34.66 1.34
CA ARG A 345 0.28 -34.57 2.81
C ARG A 345 -1.01 -35.24 3.27
N ILE A 346 -0.91 -36.17 4.20
CA ILE A 346 -2.04 -36.85 4.83
C ILE A 346 -2.01 -36.67 6.34
N ILE A 347 -3.18 -36.67 6.97
CA ILE A 347 -3.38 -36.56 8.42
C ILE A 347 -3.99 -37.88 8.89
N ILE A 348 -3.35 -38.56 9.84
CA ILE A 348 -3.84 -39.79 10.46
C ILE A 348 -4.33 -39.45 11.87
N GLN A 349 -5.57 -39.83 12.19
CA GLN A 349 -6.29 -39.61 13.45
C GLN A 349 -6.67 -40.92 14.11
#